data_AF-A0A0B7C6F5-F1
#
_entry.id   AF-A0A0B7C6F5-F1
#
_cell.length_a   1.000
_cell.length_b   1.000
_cell.length_c   1.000
_cell.angle_alpha   90.00
_cell.angle_beta   90.00
_cell.angle_gamma   90.00
#
_symmetry.space_group_name_H-M   'P 1'
#
loop_
_entity.id
_entity.type
_entity.pdbx_description
1 polymer ?
#
loop_
_entity_poly.entity_id
_entity_poly.type
_entity_poly.pdbx_seq_one_letter_code
_entity_poly.pdbx_strand_id
1 'polypeptide(L)' 'FDVSILIIESGIIEVKSTSGDTHLGGEDFDNKMVDHFMAEFKKKYTKDMSKNARAVRRLRTACERAKR' A
#
# COMPACT_ATOMS: atom_id res chain seq x y z
N PHE A 1 4.25 1.38 9.39
CA PHE A 1 5.58 1.92 9.06
C PHE A 1 6.22 2.38 10.35
N ASP A 2 7.41 1.88 10.69
CA ASP A 2 8.05 2.12 11.97
C ASP A 2 9.49 2.59 11.80
N VAL A 3 9.92 3.47 12.69
CA VAL A 3 11.27 4.05 12.75
C VAL A 3 11.75 3.95 14.19
N SER A 4 12.93 3.34 14.38
CA SER A 4 13.59 3.22 15.68
C SER A 4 14.98 3.82 15.63
N ILE A 5 15.35 4.53 16.69
CA ILE A 5 16.72 5.01 16.93
C ILE A 5 17.38 4.06 17.91
N LEU A 6 18.46 3.43 17.46
CA LEU A 6 19.17 2.38 18.18
C LEU A 6 20.63 2.79 18.39
N ILE A 7 21.18 2.45 19.55
CA ILE A 7 22.63 2.44 19.80
C ILE A 7 23.07 0.98 19.85
N ILE A 8 24.14 0.66 19.11
CA ILE A 8 24.71 -0.68 19.05
C ILE A 8 26.17 -0.59 19.48
N GLU A 9 26.48 -1.10 20.67
CA GLU A 9 27.83 -1.08 21.23
C GLU A 9 28.16 -2.42 21.90
N SER A 10 29.30 -3.00 21.57
CA SER A 10 29.83 -4.22 22.22
C SER A 10 28.82 -5.38 22.31
N GLY A 11 27.96 -5.53 21.31
CA GLY A 11 26.92 -6.57 21.27
C GLY A 11 25.64 -6.24 22.06
N ILE A 12 25.56 -5.07 22.69
CA ILE A 12 24.34 -4.55 23.33
C ILE A 12 23.60 -3.67 22.31
N ILE A 13 22.29 -3.90 22.20
CA ILE A 13 21.38 -3.06 21.40
C ILE A 13 20.48 -2.31 22.37
N GLU A 14 20.62 -1.00 22.42
CA GLU A 14 19.77 -0.12 23.24
C GLU A 14 18.82 0.67 22.35
N VAL A 15 17.51 0.59 22.64
CA VAL A 15 16.48 1.38 21.96
C VAL A 15 16.34 2.72 22.65
N LYS A 16 16.68 3.81 21.95
CA LYS A 16 16.54 5.18 22.48
C LYS A 16 15.15 5.75 22.24
N SER A 17 14.57 5.46 21.08
CA SER A 17 13.21 5.86 20.75
C SER A 17 12.65 5.00 19.62
N THR A 18 11.32 4.86 19.61
CA THR A 18 10.56 4.24 18.52
C THR A 18 9.35 5.10 18.24
N SER A 19 9.06 5.33 16.97
CA SER A 19 7.86 5.98 16.49
C SER A 19 7.40 5.32 15.20
N GLY A 20 6.13 5.45 14.85
CA GLY A 20 5.58 4.81 13.67
C GLY A 20 4.12 5.15 13.45
N ASP A 21 3.64 4.80 12.25
CA ASP A 21 2.24 4.84 11.87
C ASP A 21 1.79 3.43 11.47
N THR A 22 0.90 2.84 12.28
CA THR A 22 0.36 1.50 12.05
C THR A 22 -0.59 1.41 10.86
N HIS A 23 -1.05 2.55 10.35
CA HIS A 23 -1.96 2.63 9.20
C HIS A 23 -1.26 3.00 7.90
N LEU A 24 0.07 3.18 7.94
CA LEU A 24 0.87 3.48 6.75
C LEU A 24 1.68 2.25 6.32
N GLY A 25 1.42 1.78 5.09
CA GLY A 25 2.07 0.63 4.51
C GLY A 25 1.93 0.55 2.99
N GLY A 26 2.38 -0.59 2.44
CA GLY A 26 2.36 -0.82 1.00
C GLY A 26 0.94 -0.87 0.40
N GLU A 27 -0.07 -1.17 1.22
CA GLU A 27 -1.46 -1.27 0.78
C GLU A 27 -2.07 0.11 0.46
N ASP A 28 -1.59 1.19 1.09
CA ASP A 28 -2.05 2.55 0.79
C ASP A 28 -1.74 2.93 -0.65
N PHE A 29 -0.53 2.57 -1.11
CA PHE A 29 -0.13 2.76 -2.51
C PHE A 29 -0.97 1.90 -3.45
N ASP A 30 -1.22 0.63 -3.09
CA ASP A 30 -2.08 -0.26 -3.89
C ASP A 30 -3.50 0.30 -4.01
N ASN A 31 -4.07 0.81 -2.92
CA ASN A 31 -5.39 1.45 -2.90
C ASN A 31 -5.43 2.67 -3.80
N LYS A 32 -4.43 3.57 -3.72
CA LYS A 32 -4.35 4.75 -4.59
C LYS A 32 -4.23 4.38 -6.07
N MET A 33 -3.45 3.34 -6.41
CA MET A 33 -3.36 2.85 -7.78
C MET A 33 -4.69 2.25 -8.26
N VAL A 34 -5.34 1.43 -7.44
CA VAL A 34 -6.65 0.84 -7.75
C VAL A 34 -7.69 1.93 -8.01
N ASP A 35 -7.77 2.95 -7.15
CA ASP A 35 -8.70 4.08 -7.31
C ASP A 35 -8.45 4.84 -8.62
N HIS A 36 -7.17 5.12 -8.93
CA HIS A 36 -6.79 5.77 -10.17
C HIS A 36 -7.23 4.96 -11.40
N PHE A 37 -6.93 3.66 -11.44
CA PHE A 37 -7.28 2.82 -12.57
C PHE A 37 -8.79 2.53 -12.67
N MET A 38 -9.52 2.48 -11.56
CA MET A 38 -10.98 2.39 -11.59
C MET A 38 -11.61 3.64 -12.21
N ALA A 39 -11.09 4.83 -11.86
CA ALA A 39 -11.55 6.09 -12.45
C ALA A 39 -11.26 6.16 -13.96
N GLU A 40 -10.05 5.78 -14.37
CA GLU A 40 -9.66 5.71 -15.78
C GLU A 40 -10.50 4.67 -16.56
N PHE A 41 -10.76 3.50 -15.97
CA PHE A 41 -11.62 2.49 -16.59
C PHE A 41 -13.05 3.00 -16.80
N LYS A 42 -13.61 3.68 -15.80
CA LYS A 42 -14.95 4.28 -15.88
C LYS A 42 -15.02 5.35 -16.97
N LYS A 43 -13.98 6.18 -17.10
CA LYS A 43 -13.87 7.21 -18.16
C LYS A 43 -13.75 6.61 -19.56
N LYS A 44 -12.94 5.55 -19.72
CA LYS A 44 -12.65 4.94 -21.03
C LYS A 44 -13.76 4.04 -21.56
N TYR A 45 -14.44 3.30 -20.67
CA TYR A 45 -15.41 2.27 -21.06
C TYR A 45 -16.85 2.60 -20.64
N THR A 46 -17.08 3.73 -19.95
CA THR A 46 -18.39 4.15 -19.42
C THR A 46 -19.05 3.06 -18.56
N LYS A 47 -18.24 2.18 -17.96
CA LYS A 47 -18.67 1.06 -17.12
C LYS A 47 -18.01 1.15 -15.76
N ASP A 48 -18.81 0.90 -14.73
CA ASP A 48 -18.34 0.92 -13.35
C ASP A 48 -18.00 -0.51 -12.89
N MET A 49 -16.70 -0.75 -12.65
CA MET A 49 -16.20 -2.06 -12.22
C MET A 49 -16.24 -2.24 -10.70
N SER A 50 -16.53 -1.18 -9.92
CA SER A 50 -16.56 -1.22 -8.45
C SER A 50 -17.58 -2.23 -7.91
N LYS A 51 -18.66 -2.47 -8.66
CA LYS A 51 -19.73 -3.43 -8.29
C LYS A 51 -19.30 -4.89 -8.42
N ASN A 52 -18.17 -5.17 -9.08
CA ASN A 52 -17.69 -6.54 -9.29
C ASN A 52 -16.46 -6.82 -8.41
N ALA A 53 -16.69 -7.40 -7.23
CA ALA A 53 -15.64 -7.74 -6.28
C ALA A 53 -14.52 -8.60 -6.88
N ARG A 54 -14.83 -9.50 -7.82
CA ARG A 54 -13.83 -10.33 -8.52
C ARG A 54 -12.94 -9.49 -9.44
N ALA A 55 -13.52 -8.55 -10.16
CA ALA A 55 -12.78 -7.63 -11.03
C ALA A 55 -11.88 -6.70 -10.21
N VAL A 56 -12.40 -6.14 -9.12
CA VAL A 56 -11.63 -5.29 -8.20
C VAL A 56 -10.46 -6.05 -7.59
N ARG A 57 -10.66 -7.31 -7.16
CA ARG A 57 -9.57 -8.14 -6.64
C ARG A 57 -8.47 -8.40 -7.68
N ARG A 58 -8.85 -8.66 -8.94
CA ARG A 58 -7.87 -8.82 -10.04
C ARG A 58 -7.08 -7.54 -10.30
N LEU A 59 -7.75 -6.38 -10.27
CA LEU A 59 -7.11 -5.08 -10.44
C LEU A 59 -6.11 -4.81 -9.31
N ARG A 60 -6.49 -5.10 -8.06
CA ARG A 60 -5.61 -4.96 -6.89
C ARG A 60 -4.34 -5.80 -7.02
N THR A 61 -4.44 -7.08 -7.37
CA THR A 61 -3.27 -7.94 -7.60
C THR A 61 -2.38 -7.42 -8.73
N ALA A 62 -2.97 -6.87 -9.80
CA ALA A 62 -2.20 -6.26 -10.88
C ALA A 62 -1.48 -4.97 -10.43
N CYS A 63 -2.13 -4.13 -9.60
CA CYS A 63 -1.52 -2.92 -9.05
C CYS A 63 -0.35 -3.26 -8.11
N GLU A 64 -0.54 -4.22 -7.21
CA GLU A 64 0.53 -4.67 -6.31
C GLU A 64 1.73 -5.21 -7.10
N ARG A 65 1.48 -5.99 -8.17
CA ARG A 65 2.54 -6.49 -9.06
C ARG A 65 3.25 -5.37 -9.83
N ALA A 66 2.53 -4.32 -10.23
CA ALA A 66 3.12 -3.19 -10.95
C ALA A 66 3.91 -2.23 -10.04
N LYS A 67 3.60 -2.22 -8.74
CA LYS A 67 4.34 -1.48 -7.72
C LYS A 67 5.71 -2.10 -7.40
N ARG A 68 5.79 -3.44 -7.41
CA ARG A 68 7.03 -4.21 -7.18
C ARG A 68 8.02 -4.00 -8.32
#